data_AF-A0A931LTA8-F1
#
_entry.id   AF-A0A931LTA8-F1
#
_cell.length_a   1.000
_cell.length_b   1.000
_cell.length_c   1.000
_cell.angle_alpha   90.00
_cell.angle_beta   90.00
_cell.angle_gamma   90.00
#
_symmetry.space_group_name_H-M   'P 1'
#
loop_
_entity.id
_entity.type
_entity.pdbx_description
1 polymer ?
#
loop_
_entity_poly.entity_id
_entity_poly.type
_entity_poly.pdbx_seq_one_letter_code
_entity_poly.pdbx_strand_id
1 'polypeptide(L)'
;MKLRIARLLKTARTQRGWSQAELARRVGTTQSVIARLESVSDEREPSLHLLGRLAIALGFQLSLSFEKSKKSVTASQRIIHTSTR
;
A
#
# COMPACT_ATOMS: atom_id res chain seq x y z
N MET A 1 5.01 0.51 -5.93
CA MET A 1 3.58 0.42 -5.53
C MET A 1 3.03 1.75 -4.99
N LYS A 2 3.79 2.43 -4.14
CA LYS A 2 3.41 3.68 -3.46
C LYS A 2 2.81 4.81 -4.32
N LEU A 3 3.42 5.16 -5.46
CA LEU A 3 2.91 6.22 -6.35
C LEU A 3 1.45 5.97 -6.79
N ARG A 4 1.08 4.71 -7.05
CA ARG A 4 -0.29 4.34 -7.42
C ARG A 4 -1.25 4.54 -6.26
N ILE A 5 -0.85 4.14 -5.05
CA ILE A 5 -1.63 4.33 -3.82
C ILE A 5 -1.85 5.82 -3.54
N ALA A 6 -0.78 6.62 -3.58
CA ALA A 6 -0.83 8.06 -3.31
C ALA A 6 -1.82 8.78 -4.24
N ARG A 7 -1.76 8.48 -5.55
CA ARG A 7 -2.71 9.04 -6.53
C ARG A 7 -4.13 8.58 -6.28
N LEU A 8 -4.34 7.30 -6.01
CA LEU A 8 -5.68 6.75 -5.76
C LEU A 8 -6.34 7.42 -4.55
N LEU A 9 -5.60 7.56 -3.44
CA LEU A 9 -6.08 8.25 -2.24
C LEU A 9 -6.40 9.72 -2.52
N LYS A 10 -5.47 10.45 -3.16
CA LYS A 10 -5.66 11.86 -3.48
C LYS A 10 -6.89 12.08 -4.36
N THR A 11 -7.02 11.32 -5.45
CA THR A 11 -8.16 11.42 -6.38
C THR A 11 -9.48 11.09 -5.70
N ALA A 12 -9.54 9.99 -4.97
CA ALA A 12 -10.75 9.56 -4.26
C ALA A 12 -11.22 10.60 -3.22
N ARG A 13 -10.27 11.21 -2.51
CA ARG A 13 -10.52 12.28 -1.54
C ARG A 13 -11.00 13.55 -2.23
N THR A 14 -10.33 14.00 -3.29
CA THR A 14 -10.69 15.26 -3.99
C THR A 14 -12.03 15.16 -4.70
N GLN A 15 -12.39 14.00 -5.25
CA GLN A 15 -13.72 13.78 -5.85
C GLN A 15 -14.87 13.94 -4.84
N ARG A 16 -14.59 13.75 -3.54
CA ARG A 16 -15.54 13.96 -2.45
C ARG A 16 -15.49 15.37 -1.85
N GLY A 17 -14.63 16.24 -2.37
CA GLY A 17 -14.41 17.59 -1.83
C GLY A 17 -13.73 17.61 -0.46
N TRP A 18 -13.12 16.50 -0.02
CA TRP A 18 -12.51 16.42 1.31
C TRP A 18 -11.10 17.02 1.31
N SER A 19 -10.74 17.74 2.37
CA SER A 19 -9.34 18.10 2.65
C SER A 19 -8.58 16.90 3.24
N GLN A 20 -7.24 16.95 3.30
CA GLN A 20 -6.45 15.90 3.94
C GLN A 20 -6.81 15.73 5.43
N ALA A 21 -7.08 16.84 6.13
CA ALA A 21 -7.54 16.81 7.52
C ALA A 21 -8.93 16.16 7.65
N GLU A 22 -9.80 16.37 6.67
CA GLU A 22 -11.15 15.82 6.64
C GLU A 22 -11.16 14.30 6.41
N LEU A 23 -10.27 13.81 5.54
CA LEU A 23 -10.02 12.37 5.40
C LEU A 23 -9.38 11.79 6.68
N ALA A 24 -8.41 12.49 7.26
CA ALA A 24 -7.75 12.05 8.48
C ALA A 24 -8.74 11.84 9.63
N ARG A 25 -9.67 12.78 9.82
CA ARG A 25 -10.77 12.67 10.81
C ARG A 25 -11.65 11.44 10.57
N ARG A 26 -12.11 11.21 9.33
CA ARG A 26 -12.94 10.04 8.98
C ARG A 26 -12.24 8.72 9.21
N VAL A 27 -10.95 8.67 8.90
CA VAL A 27 -10.15 7.46 9.03
C VAL A 27 -9.80 7.21 10.50
N GLY A 28 -9.66 8.26 11.32
CA GLY A 28 -9.13 8.19 12.69
C GLY A 28 -7.60 8.19 12.70
N THR A 29 -6.98 9.11 11.96
CA THR A 29 -5.53 9.34 11.89
C THR A 29 -5.23 10.84 11.85
N THR A 30 -3.98 11.24 11.62
CA THR A 30 -3.57 12.65 11.54
C THR A 30 -3.50 13.15 10.09
N GLN A 31 -3.67 14.46 9.89
CA GLN A 31 -3.47 15.07 8.58
C GLN A 31 -2.04 14.84 8.05
N SER A 32 -1.04 14.85 8.92
CA SER A 32 0.36 14.58 8.55
C SER A 32 0.55 13.15 8.02
N VAL A 33 -0.16 12.16 8.57
CA VAL A 33 -0.17 10.80 8.02
C VAL A 33 -0.79 10.79 6.62
N ILE A 34 -1.93 11.45 6.41
CA ILE A 34 -2.55 11.53 5.07
C ILE A 34 -1.65 12.25 4.07
N ALA A 35 -1.06 13.38 4.44
CA ALA A 35 -0.15 14.14 3.58
C ALA A 35 1.06 13.31 3.18
N ARG A 36 1.62 12.53 4.11
CA ARG A 36 2.72 11.61 3.87
C ARG A 36 2.33 10.46 2.95
N LEU A 37 1.11 9.95 3.05
CA LEU A 37 0.58 8.91 2.15
C LEU A 37 0.33 9.41 0.73
N GLU A 38 -0.11 10.66 0.59
CA GLU A 38 -0.32 11.32 -0.71
C GLU A 38 0.99 11.86 -1.31
N SER A 39 2.06 11.92 -0.52
CA SER A 39 3.40 12.30 -0.97
C SER A 39 4.20 11.09 -1.47
N VAL A 40 5.04 11.34 -2.46
CA VAL A 40 6.02 10.39 -3.00
C VAL A 40 7.41 10.53 -2.37
N SER A 41 7.61 11.54 -1.51
CA SER A 41 8.91 11.84 -0.90
C SER A 41 9.29 10.91 0.25
N ASP A 42 8.35 10.13 0.78
CA ASP A 42 8.60 9.15 1.83
C ASP A 42 8.67 7.74 1.20
N GLU A 43 9.64 6.93 1.58
CA GLU A 43 9.78 5.55 1.10
C GLU A 43 8.94 4.55 1.91
N ARG A 44 8.48 4.91 3.12
CA ARG A 44 7.75 3.99 4.01
C ARG A 44 6.42 3.56 3.40
N GLU A 45 6.22 2.26 3.20
CA GLU A 45 4.94 1.76 2.73
C GLU A 45 3.86 1.81 3.84
N PRO A 46 2.60 2.16 3.51
CA PRO A 46 1.50 2.00 4.44
C PRO A 46 1.24 0.54 4.78
N SER A 47 0.80 0.27 6.01
CA SER A 47 0.30 -1.06 6.35
C SER A 47 -1.00 -1.37 5.62
N LEU A 48 -1.23 -2.66 5.33
CA LEU A 48 -2.52 -3.13 4.78
C LEU A 48 -3.70 -2.73 5.66
N HIS A 49 -3.52 -2.71 6.99
CA HIS A 49 -4.53 -2.25 7.94
C HIS A 49 -4.94 -0.79 7.71
N LEU A 50 -3.97 0.11 7.49
CA LEU A 50 -4.25 1.52 7.19
C LEU A 50 -4.93 1.67 5.82
N LEU A 51 -4.49 0.91 4.82
CA LEU A 51 -5.13 0.88 3.50
C LEU A 51 -6.59 0.41 3.57
N GLY A 52 -6.89 -0.59 4.40
CA GLY A 52 -8.25 -1.06 4.63
C GLY A 52 -9.14 0.02 5.24
N ARG A 53 -8.68 0.71 6.28
CA ARG A 53 -9.42 1.83 6.90
C ARG A 53 -9.65 2.98 5.92
N LEU A 54 -8.66 3.30 5.09
CA LEU A 54 -8.78 4.32 4.05
C LEU A 54 -9.80 3.93 2.99
N ALA A 55 -9.79 2.68 2.53
CA ALA A 55 -10.76 2.17 1.57
C ALA A 55 -12.19 2.31 2.10
N ILE A 56 -12.44 1.83 3.34
CA ILE A 56 -13.74 1.94 4.00
C ILE A 56 -14.18 3.41 4.12
N ALA A 57 -13.31 4.28 4.64
CA ALA A 57 -13.62 5.70 4.81
C ALA A 57 -13.93 6.41 3.48
N LEU A 58 -13.31 5.96 2.40
CA LEU A 58 -13.55 6.46 1.04
C LEU A 58 -14.69 5.71 0.33
N GLY A 59 -15.35 4.72 0.93
CA GLY A 59 -16.44 3.96 0.31
C GLY A 59 -15.99 3.01 -0.80
N PHE A 60 -14.78 2.44 -0.68
CA PHE A 60 -14.22 1.43 -1.56
C PHE A 60 -13.96 0.12 -0.82
N GLN A 61 -13.78 -0.96 -1.58
CA GLN A 61 -13.30 -2.24 -1.10
C GLN A 61 -11.80 -2.39 -1.42
N LEU A 62 -11.00 -2.83 -0.44
CA LEU A 62 -9.61 -3.21 -0.68
C LEU A 62 -9.56 -4.66 -1.19
N SER A 63 -8.95 -4.88 -2.36
CA SER A 63 -8.71 -6.21 -2.93
C SER A 63 -7.21 -6.40 -3.19
N LEU A 64 -6.70 -7.60 -2.91
CA LEU A 64 -5.31 -8.01 -3.11
C LEU A 64 -5.28 -9.32 -3.89
N SER A 65 -4.53 -9.34 -4.99
CA SER A 65 -4.32 -10.53 -5.82
C SER A 65 -2.82 -10.77 -6.04
N PHE A 66 -2.46 -12.05 -6.22
CA PHE A 66 -1.13 -12.46 -6.64
C PHE A 66 -1.15 -12.77 -8.14
N GLU A 67 -0.15 -12.28 -8.85
CA GLU A 67 0.04 -12.53 -10.27
C GLU A 67 1.25 -13.42 -10.50
N LYS A 68 1.24 -14.23 -11.57
CA LYS A 68 2.38 -15.07 -11.92
C LYS A 68 3.60 -14.19 -12.18
N SER A 69 4.66 -14.39 -11.40
CA SER A 69 5.93 -13.70 -11.61
C SER A 69 6.46 -14.01 -13.01
N LYS A 70 6.79 -12.97 -13.78
CA LYS A 70 7.49 -13.12 -15.08
C LYS A 70 8.92 -13.65 -14.92
N LYS A 71 9.45 -13.67 -13.70
CA LYS A 71 10.73 -14.34 -13.42
C LYS A 71 10.46 -15.81 -13.25
N SER A 72 10.88 -16.61 -14.24
CA SER A 72 11.22 -18.01 -14.00
C SER A 72 12.19 -18.03 -12.83
N VAL A 73 11.81 -18.69 -11.74
CA VAL A 73 12.79 -19.09 -10.74
C VAL A 73 13.67 -20.11 -11.46
N THR A 74 14.81 -19.66 -11.98
CA THR A 74 15.85 -20.57 -12.44
C THR A 74 16.22 -21.42 -11.24
N ALA A 75 15.91 -22.71 -11.29
CA ALA A 75 16.33 -23.69 -10.32
C ALA A 75 17.87 -23.69 -10.27
N SER A 76 18.41 -22.93 -9.33
CA SER A 76 19.83 -22.89 -9.01
C SER A 76 19.97 -22.71 -7.51
N GLN A 77 19.37 -23.64 -6.77
CA GLN A 77 19.85 -24.00 -5.45
C GLN A 77 20.30 -25.45 -5.52
N ARG A 78 21.58 -25.56 -5.85
CA ARG A 78 22.49 -26.66 -5.57
C ARG A 78 22.10 -27.29 -4.23
N ILE A 79 21.68 -28.55 -4.23
CA ILE A 79 21.72 -29.37 -3.02
C ILE A 79 23.20 -29.54 -2.68
N ILE A 80 23.69 -28.69 -1.78
CA ILE A 80 24.89 -28.97 -1.01
C ILE A 80 24.40 -29.36 0.38
N HIS A 81 24.26 -30.67 0.58
CA HIS A 81 24.53 -31.21 1.90
C HIS A 81 25.52 -32.36 1.77
N THR A 82 26.59 -32.18 2.53
CA THR A 82 27.86 -32.89 2.56
C THR A 82 27.73 -34.27 3.17
N SER A 83 28.56 -35.20 2.70
CA SER A 83 28.95 -36.40 3.43
C SER A 83 29.36 -36.05 4.86
N THR A 84 28.85 -36.78 5.86
CA THR A 84 29.47 -36.86 7.17
C THR A 84 29.21 -38.23 7.79
N ARG A 85 30.29 -39.04 7.74
CA ARG A 85 30.65 -40.23 8.53
C ARG A 85 29.86 -41.54 8.33
#